data_AF-A0A6I4TR29-F1
#
_entry.id   AF-A0A6I4TR29-F1
#
_cell.length_a   1.000
_cell.length_b   1.000
_cell.length_c   1.000
_cell.angle_alpha   90.00
_cell.angle_beta   90.00
_cell.angle_gamma   90.00
#
_symmetry.space_group_name_H-M   'P 1'
#
loop_
_entity.id
_entity.type
_entity.pdbx_description
1 polymer ?
#
loop_
_entity_poly.entity_id
_entity_poly.type
_entity_poly.pdbx_seq_one_letter_code
_entity_poly.pdbx_strand_id
1 'polypeptide(L)'
;MERTGSLARLVLPAIGVLALCGCQTAYADEQGASAGPAPSNMAHDNPLAFAQGACGGCHAVEKPWLSPNPDAPTFADIANREGVTEETLQTYLTDAHNYPLVMDFDLDPEQAAELAHYILSLEDEDYHKPPS
;
A
#
# COMPACT_ATOMS: atom_id res chain seq x y z
N MET A 1 -62.22 -3.16 61.57
CA MET A 1 -61.28 -4.28 61.35
C MET A 1 -60.51 -3.97 60.08
N GLU A 2 -59.46 -3.17 60.14
CA GLU A 2 -58.08 -3.52 60.57
C GLU A 2 -57.28 -4.29 59.51
N ARG A 3 -56.31 -3.56 58.94
CA ARG A 3 -54.97 -3.92 58.41
C ARG A 3 -54.78 -5.39 58.00
N THR A 4 -54.38 -5.68 56.77
CA THR A 4 -52.96 -5.72 56.31
C THR A 4 -52.96 -5.59 54.76
N GLY A 5 -52.05 -4.90 54.06
CA GLY A 5 -50.64 -4.67 54.33
C GLY A 5 -49.79 -5.78 53.70
N SER A 6 -49.57 -5.77 52.37
CA SER A 6 -48.37 -6.38 51.80
C SER A 6 -48.01 -5.74 50.45
N LEU A 7 -46.99 -4.91 50.51
CA LEU A 7 -46.25 -4.36 49.39
C LEU A 7 -45.32 -5.46 48.88
N ALA A 8 -45.61 -6.03 47.71
CA ALA A 8 -44.62 -6.74 46.93
C ALA A 8 -44.30 -5.91 45.68
N ARG A 9 -43.36 -4.98 45.89
CA ARG A 9 -42.28 -4.66 44.95
C ARG A 9 -41.86 -5.97 44.25
N LEU A 10 -41.54 -6.06 42.97
CA LEU A 10 -40.63 -5.22 42.22
C LEU A 10 -40.47 -5.87 40.82
N VAL A 11 -40.11 -5.05 39.85
CA VAL A 11 -39.37 -5.37 38.61
C VAL A 11 -40.07 -6.22 37.56
N LEU A 12 -40.62 -5.48 36.59
CA LEU A 12 -40.54 -5.78 35.16
C LEU A 12 -39.05 -5.94 34.75
N PRO A 13 -38.53 -7.12 34.37
CA PRO A 13 -37.24 -7.15 33.71
C PRO A 13 -37.47 -6.76 32.25
N ALA A 14 -36.98 -5.56 31.93
CA ALA A 14 -36.84 -5.03 30.60
C ALA A 14 -36.18 -6.07 29.68
N ILE A 15 -36.80 -6.26 28.51
CA ILE A 15 -36.24 -6.94 27.36
C ILE A 15 -34.98 -6.16 26.95
N GLY A 16 -33.84 -6.61 27.44
CA GLY A 16 -32.52 -6.10 27.08
C GLY A 16 -31.81 -7.12 26.20
N VAL A 17 -32.27 -7.29 24.96
CA VAL A 17 -31.49 -7.98 23.93
C VAL A 17 -30.41 -7.00 23.47
N LEU A 18 -29.28 -6.96 24.18
CA LEU A 18 -28.05 -6.42 23.63
C LEU A 18 -27.56 -7.40 22.57
N ALA A 19 -27.93 -7.16 21.32
CA ALA A 19 -27.27 -7.73 20.17
C ALA A 19 -25.88 -7.07 20.06
N LEU A 20 -24.89 -7.61 20.76
CA LEU A 20 -23.49 -7.35 20.47
C LEU A 20 -23.20 -7.95 19.10
N CYS A 21 -23.27 -7.10 18.07
CA CYS A 21 -22.70 -7.37 16.77
C CYS A 21 -21.18 -7.37 16.94
N GLY A 22 -20.63 -8.50 17.42
CA GLY A 22 -19.20 -8.73 17.41
C GLY A 22 -18.78 -8.90 15.96
N CYS A 23 -18.02 -7.95 15.44
CA CYS A 23 -17.15 -8.21 14.29
C CYS A 23 -16.22 -9.34 14.70
N GLN A 24 -16.54 -10.57 14.30
CA GLN A 24 -15.61 -11.67 14.42
C GLN A 24 -14.51 -11.37 13.41
N THR A 25 -13.47 -10.66 13.85
CA THR A 25 -12.18 -10.72 13.19
C THR A 25 -11.78 -12.18 13.33
N ALA A 26 -11.85 -12.94 12.24
CA ALA A 26 -11.22 -14.24 12.19
C ALA A 26 -9.74 -14.00 12.43
N TYR A 27 -9.30 -14.18 13.68
CA TYR A 27 -7.89 -14.43 13.96
C TYR A 27 -7.60 -15.75 13.26
N ALA A 28 -6.97 -15.63 12.09
CA ALA A 28 -6.38 -16.78 11.43
C ALA A 28 -5.41 -17.40 12.43
N ASP A 29 -5.60 -18.71 12.61
CA ASP A 29 -4.75 -19.58 13.38
C ASP A 29 -3.28 -19.27 13.08
N GLU A 30 -2.55 -18.97 14.15
CA GLU A 30 -1.10 -18.82 14.24
C GLU A 30 -0.39 -20.14 13.93
N GLN A 31 -0.57 -20.63 12.70
CA GLN A 31 0.33 -21.59 12.10
C GLN A 31 1.62 -20.85 11.77
N GLY A 32 2.67 -21.19 12.52
CA GLY A 32 4.04 -20.83 12.22
C GLY A 32 4.42 -21.23 10.79
N ALA A 33 4.11 -20.36 9.84
CA ALA A 33 4.81 -20.27 8.60
C ALA A 33 6.06 -19.46 8.90
N SER A 34 7.20 -20.16 9.01
CA SER A 34 8.48 -19.56 8.66
C SER A 34 8.26 -18.87 7.31
N ALA A 35 8.14 -17.55 7.32
CA ALA A 35 8.16 -16.75 6.11
C ALA A 35 9.57 -16.88 5.52
N GLY A 36 9.82 -18.00 4.85
CA GLY A 36 10.75 -17.98 3.72
C GLY A 36 10.24 -16.94 2.73
N PRO A 37 11.11 -16.32 1.93
CA PRO A 37 10.67 -15.35 0.93
C PRO A 37 9.51 -15.95 0.14
N ALA A 38 8.37 -15.27 0.15
CA ALA A 38 7.31 -15.57 -0.80
C ALA A 38 7.92 -15.51 -2.20
N PRO A 39 7.46 -16.31 -3.18
CA PRO A 39 7.95 -16.21 -4.53
C PRO A 39 7.76 -14.76 -5.01
N SER A 40 8.87 -14.05 -5.23
CA SER A 40 8.88 -12.66 -5.67
C SER A 40 8.54 -12.51 -7.16
N ASN A 41 8.66 -13.62 -7.92
CA ASN A 41 8.45 -13.71 -9.36
C ASN A 41 6.97 -13.80 -9.76
N MET A 42 6.13 -12.88 -9.31
CA MET A 42 4.80 -12.73 -9.90
C MET A 42 4.57 -11.25 -10.15
N ALA A 43 4.30 -10.90 -11.41
CA ALA A 43 3.71 -9.62 -11.75
C ALA A 43 2.48 -9.38 -10.86
N HIS A 44 2.42 -8.21 -10.24
CA HIS A 44 1.32 -7.91 -9.34
C HIS A 44 0.05 -7.63 -10.17
N ASP A 45 -1.10 -8.05 -9.66
CA ASP A 45 -2.39 -7.73 -10.28
C ASP A 45 -2.67 -6.21 -10.32
N ASN A 46 -1.92 -5.43 -9.51
CA ASN A 46 -2.01 -3.99 -9.44
C ASN A 46 -0.60 -3.35 -9.29
N PRO A 47 0.03 -2.96 -10.42
CA PRO A 47 1.34 -2.31 -10.43
C PRO A 47 1.41 -1.02 -9.60
N LEU A 48 0.33 -0.24 -9.57
CA LEU A 48 0.25 0.97 -8.76
C LEU A 48 0.29 0.65 -7.26
N ALA A 49 -0.45 -0.37 -6.81
CA ALA A 49 -0.42 -0.78 -5.41
C ALA A 49 0.98 -1.26 -4.99
N PHE A 50 1.67 -2.00 -5.87
CA PHE A 50 3.06 -2.37 -5.65
C PHE A 50 3.97 -1.14 -5.56
N ALA A 51 3.89 -0.20 -6.52
CA ALA A 51 4.66 1.04 -6.50
C ALA A 51 4.39 1.88 -5.24
N GLN A 52 3.13 2.00 -4.81
CA GLN A 52 2.76 2.71 -3.57
C GLN A 52 3.38 2.05 -2.33
N GLY A 53 3.33 0.71 -2.25
CA GLY A 53 3.86 -0.03 -1.11
C GLY A 53 5.39 -0.08 -1.04
N ALA A 54 6.05 -0.24 -2.19
CA ALA A 54 7.50 -0.43 -2.26
C ALA A 54 8.28 0.88 -2.47
N CYS A 55 7.76 1.81 -3.28
CA CYS A 55 8.48 3.02 -3.70
C CYS A 55 7.89 4.30 -3.11
N GLY A 56 6.61 4.27 -2.73
CA GLY A 56 5.83 5.43 -2.26
C GLY A 56 6.31 6.05 -0.96
N GLY A 57 7.16 5.37 -0.19
CA GLY A 57 7.78 5.94 1.01
C GLY A 57 8.75 7.09 0.71
N CYS A 58 9.31 7.13 -0.50
CA CYS A 58 10.26 8.16 -0.93
C CYS A 58 9.77 8.91 -2.18
N HIS A 59 9.21 8.20 -3.16
CA HIS A 59 8.80 8.76 -4.44
C HIS A 59 7.31 9.11 -4.46
N ALA A 60 6.92 10.19 -5.14
CA ALA A 60 5.55 10.30 -5.62
C ALA A 60 5.34 9.39 -6.83
N VAL A 61 4.59 8.31 -6.62
CA VAL A 61 4.31 7.30 -7.65
C VAL A 61 3.02 7.57 -8.44
N GLU A 62 2.24 8.56 -8.01
CA GLU A 62 0.99 9.01 -8.64
C GLU A 62 0.72 10.50 -8.33
N LYS A 63 -0.32 11.05 -8.95
CA LYS A 63 -0.82 12.42 -8.65
C LYS A 63 -1.14 12.55 -7.14
N PRO A 64 -0.84 13.69 -6.51
CA PRO A 64 -0.54 15.00 -7.10
C PRO A 64 0.95 15.30 -7.33
N TRP A 65 1.82 14.28 -7.43
CA TRP A 65 3.26 14.45 -7.69
C TRP A 65 4.04 15.17 -6.58
N LEU A 66 3.64 14.94 -5.32
CA LEU A 66 4.33 15.47 -4.15
C LEU A 66 5.13 14.35 -3.46
N SER A 67 6.42 14.26 -3.76
CA SER A 67 7.28 13.22 -3.16
C SER A 67 7.45 13.44 -1.66
N PRO A 68 7.34 12.40 -0.82
CA PRO A 68 7.70 12.50 0.60
C PRO A 68 9.17 12.88 0.82
N ASN A 69 10.06 12.41 -0.06
CA ASN A 69 11.45 12.84 -0.10
C ASN A 69 11.65 13.84 -1.26
N PRO A 70 12.00 15.11 -0.99
CA PRO A 70 12.17 16.13 -2.04
C PRO A 70 13.34 15.84 -2.99
N ASP A 71 14.32 15.04 -2.56
CA ASP A 71 15.44 14.63 -3.41
C ASP A 71 15.10 13.41 -4.28
N ALA A 72 13.98 12.74 -4.02
CA ALA A 72 13.50 11.61 -4.81
C ALA A 72 12.63 12.12 -5.97
N PRO A 73 13.00 11.86 -7.24
CA PRO A 73 12.19 12.28 -8.37
C PRO A 73 10.82 11.61 -8.34
N THR A 74 9.79 12.30 -8.78
CA THR A 74 8.48 11.68 -8.98
C THR A 74 8.56 10.63 -10.09
N PHE A 75 7.64 9.67 -10.12
CA PHE A 75 7.58 8.73 -11.25
C PHE A 75 7.28 9.45 -12.56
N ALA A 76 6.48 10.52 -12.53
CA ALA A 76 6.27 11.38 -13.70
C ALA A 76 7.57 12.06 -14.17
N ASP A 77 8.45 12.52 -13.26
CA ASP A 77 9.77 13.04 -13.63
C ASP A 77 10.68 11.98 -14.26
N ILE A 78 10.50 10.70 -13.91
CA ILE A 78 11.27 9.59 -14.49
C ILE A 78 10.73 9.27 -15.88
N ALA A 79 9.40 9.12 -16.01
CA ALA A 79 8.74 8.77 -17.26
C ALA A 79 9.02 9.78 -18.38
N ASN A 80 9.09 11.07 -18.03
CA ASN A 80 9.24 12.17 -18.99
C ASN A 80 10.70 12.63 -19.17
N ARG A 81 11.68 11.81 -18.76
CA ARG A 81 13.11 12.11 -18.96
C ARG A 81 13.57 11.65 -20.34
N GLU A 82 14.30 12.51 -21.04
CA GLU A 82 14.89 12.17 -22.34
C GLU A 82 15.77 10.91 -22.24
N GLY A 83 15.58 9.98 -23.18
CA GLY A 83 16.36 8.74 -23.25
C GLY A 83 15.91 7.64 -22.31
N VAL A 84 14.88 7.87 -21.48
CA VAL A 84 14.25 6.79 -20.72
C VAL A 84 13.33 5.99 -21.66
N THR A 85 13.64 4.72 -21.77
CA THR A 85 12.89 3.68 -22.50
C THR A 85 12.64 2.50 -21.57
N GLU A 86 11.75 1.58 -21.96
CA GLU A 86 11.46 0.38 -21.17
C GLU A 86 12.73 -0.43 -20.88
N GLU A 87 13.56 -0.70 -21.90
CA GLU A 87 14.82 -1.43 -21.76
C GLU A 87 15.80 -0.74 -20.79
N THR A 88 16.01 0.57 -20.96
CA THR A 88 16.94 1.32 -20.12
C THR A 88 16.45 1.42 -18.68
N LEU A 89 15.13 1.53 -18.47
CA LEU A 89 14.54 1.66 -17.15
C LEU A 89 14.57 0.33 -16.40
N GLN A 90 14.26 -0.79 -17.07
CA GLN A 90 14.43 -2.12 -16.50
C GLN A 90 15.87 -2.37 -16.08
N THR A 91 16.84 -2.07 -16.97
CA THR A 91 18.27 -2.22 -16.66
C THR A 91 18.66 -1.39 -15.43
N TYR A 92 18.20 -0.13 -15.36
CA TYR A 92 18.45 0.71 -14.19
C TYR A 92 17.85 0.13 -12.90
N LEU A 93 16.59 -0.32 -12.95
CA LEU A 93 15.85 -0.90 -11.82
C LEU A 93 16.44 -2.22 -11.31
N THR A 94 17.18 -2.95 -12.14
CA THR A 94 17.85 -4.19 -11.72
C THR A 94 19.28 -3.95 -11.24
N ASP A 95 20.02 -3.05 -11.90
CA ASP A 95 21.48 -2.98 -11.72
C ASP A 95 21.97 -1.78 -10.90
N ALA A 96 21.22 -0.67 -10.91
CA ALA A 96 21.76 0.62 -10.49
C ALA A 96 20.85 1.44 -9.56
N HIS A 97 19.55 1.11 -9.47
CA HIS A 97 18.59 1.89 -8.68
C HIS A 97 18.99 2.02 -7.23
N ASN A 98 19.65 1.01 -6.67
CA ASN A 98 20.09 1.11 -5.29
C ASN A 98 21.17 2.18 -5.07
N TYR A 99 22.03 2.54 -6.03
CA TYR A 99 23.14 3.50 -5.82
C TYR A 99 22.63 4.92 -5.44
N PRO A 100 23.15 5.56 -4.37
CA PRO A 100 24.29 5.20 -3.51
C PRO A 100 23.91 4.41 -2.23
N LEU A 101 23.10 3.37 -2.36
CA LEU A 101 22.44 2.54 -1.32
C LEU A 101 21.36 3.26 -0.51
N VAL A 102 20.59 4.15 -1.15
CA VAL A 102 19.50 4.90 -0.47
C VAL A 102 18.19 4.11 -0.42
N MET A 103 17.90 3.31 -1.46
CA MET A 103 16.67 2.50 -1.52
C MET A 103 16.80 1.17 -0.76
N ASP A 104 17.99 0.57 -0.78
CA ASP A 104 18.35 -0.67 -0.07
C ASP A 104 17.28 -1.79 -0.18
N PHE A 105 16.77 -1.99 -1.40
CA PHE A 105 15.79 -3.03 -1.71
C PHE A 105 15.99 -3.54 -3.15
N ASP A 106 15.98 -4.85 -3.33
CA ASP A 106 16.19 -5.49 -4.63
C ASP A 106 14.87 -5.79 -5.34
N LEU A 107 14.82 -5.49 -6.63
CA LEU A 107 13.75 -5.89 -7.53
C LEU A 107 14.20 -7.10 -8.31
N ASP A 108 13.35 -8.12 -8.41
CA ASP A 108 13.58 -9.16 -9.42
C ASP A 108 13.24 -8.66 -10.83
N PRO A 109 13.67 -9.37 -11.89
CA PRO A 109 13.45 -8.91 -13.26
C PRO A 109 11.99 -8.69 -13.65
N GLU A 110 11.06 -9.46 -13.08
CA GLU A 110 9.63 -9.33 -13.39
C GLU A 110 9.04 -8.09 -12.73
N GLN A 111 9.42 -7.83 -11.47
CA GLN A 111 9.06 -6.61 -10.75
C GLN A 111 9.64 -5.35 -11.42
N ALA A 112 10.89 -5.43 -11.90
CA ALA A 112 11.53 -4.35 -12.64
C ALA A 112 10.81 -4.05 -13.96
N ALA A 113 10.40 -5.09 -14.70
CA ALA A 113 9.61 -4.95 -15.92
C ALA A 113 8.24 -4.34 -15.65
N GLU A 114 7.53 -4.81 -14.62
CA GLU A 114 6.23 -4.28 -14.22
C GLU A 114 6.31 -2.79 -13.85
N LEU A 115 7.30 -2.41 -13.03
CA LEU A 115 7.51 -1.01 -12.64
C LEU A 115 7.92 -0.16 -13.83
N ALA A 116 8.78 -0.64 -14.72
CA ALA A 116 9.17 0.11 -15.91
C ALA A 116 7.96 0.42 -16.80
N HIS A 117 7.12 -0.59 -17.04
CA HIS A 117 5.88 -0.42 -17.80
C HIS A 117 4.92 0.57 -17.11
N TYR A 118 4.73 0.45 -15.80
CA TYR A 118 3.89 1.39 -15.05
C TYR A 118 4.42 2.82 -15.10
N ILE A 119 5.72 3.03 -14.84
CA ILE A 119 6.34 4.36 -14.89
C ILE A 119 6.17 4.98 -16.27
N LEU A 120 6.46 4.26 -17.34
CA LEU A 120 6.34 4.78 -18.70
C LEU A 120 4.89 5.07 -19.11
N SER A 121 3.90 4.43 -18.49
CA SER A 121 2.49 4.79 -18.70
C SER A 121 2.14 6.21 -18.21
N LEU A 122 3.05 6.86 -17.47
CA LEU A 122 2.92 8.24 -16.96
C LEU A 122 3.60 9.28 -17.86
N GLU A 123 4.15 8.88 -19.00
CA GLU A 123 4.65 9.80 -20.01
C GLU A 123 3.52 10.71 -20.54
N ASP A 124 3.82 11.99 -20.69
CA ASP A 124 2.89 13.03 -21.11
C ASP A 124 3.66 14.05 -21.97
N GLU A 125 3.27 14.21 -23.24
CA GLU A 125 3.94 15.12 -24.18
C GLU A 125 3.93 16.59 -23.70
N ASP A 126 2.94 16.95 -22.87
CA ASP A 126 2.79 18.27 -22.28
C ASP A 126 3.38 18.35 -20.87
N TYR A 127 4.20 17.37 -20.45
CA TYR A 127 4.76 17.34 -19.11
C TYR A 127 5.63 18.57 -18.83
N HIS A 128 5.30 19.25 -17.73
CA HIS A 128 6.11 20.32 -17.17
C HIS A 128 6.46 19.98 -15.74
N LYS A 129 7.77 19.85 -15.47
CA LYS A 129 8.28 19.58 -14.14
C LYS A 129 7.78 20.65 -13.15
N PRO A 130 7.05 20.27 -12.10
CA PRO A 130 6.65 21.20 -11.05
C PRO A 130 7.88 21.81 -10.36
N PRO A 131 7.79 23.06 -9.87
CA PRO A 131 8.86 23.65 -9.08
C PRO A 131 9.13 22.81 -7.82
N SER A 132 10.41 22.58 -7.55
CA SER A 132 10.95 21.81 -6.40
C SER A 132 10.99 22.63 -5.11
#